data_AF-A0AAD3MCJ4-F1
#
_entry.id   AF-A0AAD3MCJ4-F1
#
_cell.length_a   1.000
_cell.length_b   1.000
_cell.length_c   1.000
_cell.angle_alpha   90.00
_cell.angle_beta   90.00
_cell.angle_gamma   90.00
#
_symmetry.space_group_name_H-M   'P 1'
#
loop_
_entity.id
_entity.type
_entity.pdbx_description
1 polymer ?
#
loop_
_entity_poly.entity_id
_entity_poly.type
_entity_poly.pdbx_seq_one_letter_code
_entity_poly.pdbx_strand_id
1 'polypeptide(L)'
;MKPGKQHVLFLWLLVCSGVTRAIEPISTTIAVGMAATLTAFLATYPNIFNYFHECCRPEWISLNRTGLQVDLENKLFGQHIASRIILKAVNGFMSNSNPKKPLVLSLHGWTGTGKNFVSQLIAENIYREGMDSSFVHVFTSTLHFPHKSQIDTYKSQLQQWIKGNITNCERSMFIFDEMDKMHPGLIDSIKPYLDYYEKLDGVSYRKAIFIFLSNTGGDSIIQTALDFWQEGRNREEIELKDLETSLSLSVFNNKQGGFFQTSLIDKNLVDFFVPFLPLEYQHVVQCAMAEMKAKGLQPRWEIADMVAKDLVYFPKSERVFSVKGCKTIESKLDYYT
;
A
#
# COMPACT_ATOMS: atom_id res chain seq x y z
N MET A 1 -14.75 59.01 16.72
CA MET A 1 -13.44 58.95 17.43
C MET A 1 -13.49 57.94 18.54
N LYS A 2 -12.75 56.84 18.42
CA LYS A 2 -11.73 56.33 19.37
C LYS A 2 -11.61 54.80 19.26
N PRO A 3 -10.46 54.27 18.80
CA PRO A 3 -10.20 52.84 18.78
C PRO A 3 -10.07 52.31 20.21
N GLY A 4 -10.46 51.05 20.38
CA GLY A 4 -10.53 50.33 21.65
C GLY A 4 -9.17 50.15 22.34
N LYS A 5 -9.21 50.28 23.66
CA LYS A 5 -8.10 50.32 24.64
C LYS A 5 -7.15 49.11 24.68
N GLN A 6 -7.28 48.11 23.82
CA GLN A 6 -6.43 46.90 23.88
C GLN A 6 -5.09 47.05 23.14
N HIS A 7 -4.98 47.92 22.14
CA HIS A 7 -3.70 48.17 21.44
C HIS A 7 -2.79 49.20 22.13
N VAL A 8 -3.32 49.95 23.10
CA VAL A 8 -2.53 50.97 23.83
C VAL A 8 -1.69 50.34 24.94
N LEU A 9 -2.09 49.18 25.48
CA LEU A 9 -1.35 48.52 26.56
C LEU A 9 -0.04 47.87 26.07
N PHE A 10 -0.02 47.37 24.84
CA PHE A 10 1.18 46.74 24.27
C PHE A 10 2.21 47.74 23.76
N LEU A 11 1.78 48.93 23.31
CA LEU A 11 2.71 50.00 22.93
C LEU A 11 3.31 50.72 24.15
N TRP A 12 2.65 50.71 25.30
CA TRP A 12 3.18 51.33 26.52
C TRP A 12 4.30 50.52 27.19
N LEU A 13 4.41 49.22 26.86
CA LEU A 13 5.53 48.38 27.29
C LEU A 13 6.80 48.57 26.43
N LEU A 14 6.70 49.27 25.29
CA LEU A 14 7.81 49.48 24.35
C LEU A 14 8.39 50.90 24.36
N VAL A 15 7.78 51.87 25.06
CA VAL A 15 8.19 53.29 25.03
C VAL A 15 8.44 53.86 26.43
N CYS A 16 9.13 53.11 27.29
CA CYS A 16 9.77 53.65 28.50
C CYS A 16 11.24 53.26 28.55
N SER A 17 11.96 53.61 27.48
CA SER A 17 13.41 53.75 27.49
C SER A 17 13.79 55.04 28.22
N GLY A 18 14.09 54.92 29.52
CA GLY A 18 14.49 56.09 30.29
C GLY A 18 14.67 55.90 31.79
N VAL A 19 15.11 54.74 32.27
CA VAL A 19 15.69 54.64 33.62
C VAL A 19 16.81 53.59 33.59
N THR A 20 18.04 54.04 33.76
CA THR A 20 19.18 53.21 34.13
C THR A 20 18.94 52.63 35.53
N ARG A 21 18.20 51.53 35.62
CA ARG A 21 18.25 50.65 36.79
C ARG A 21 19.26 49.56 36.51
N ALA A 22 20.26 49.47 37.38
CA ALA A 22 21.18 48.36 37.46
C ALA A 22 20.38 47.05 37.37
N ILE A 23 20.54 46.35 36.27
CA ILE A 23 19.96 45.03 36.11
C ILE A 23 20.83 44.12 36.98
N GLU A 24 20.32 43.77 38.17
CA GLU A 24 21.05 42.89 39.09
C GLU A 24 21.37 41.59 38.35
N PRO A 25 22.63 41.12 38.37
CA PRO A 25 23.09 40.00 37.55
C PRO A 25 22.31 38.71 37.84
N ILE A 26 21.70 38.61 39.03
CA ILE A 26 20.93 37.45 39.49
C ILE A 26 19.56 37.38 38.79
N SER A 27 18.85 38.50 38.62
CA SER A 27 17.51 38.48 38.03
C SER A 27 17.53 38.27 36.52
N THR A 28 18.57 38.74 35.82
CA THR A 28 18.81 38.40 34.41
C THR A 28 19.24 36.96 34.21
N THR A 29 20.13 36.41 35.03
CA THR A 29 20.53 35.00 34.89
C THR A 29 19.37 34.05 35.17
N ILE A 30 18.51 34.36 36.14
CA ILE A 30 17.30 33.58 36.41
C ILE A 30 16.30 33.67 35.24
N ALA A 31 16.05 34.86 34.70
CA ALA A 31 15.12 35.04 33.58
C ALA A 31 15.63 34.35 32.30
N VAL A 32 16.93 34.48 31.97
CA VAL A 32 17.54 33.81 30.82
C VAL A 32 17.60 32.29 31.03
N GLY A 33 17.91 31.82 32.25
CA GLY A 33 17.92 30.41 32.60
C GLY A 33 16.54 29.76 32.52
N MET A 34 15.49 30.43 33.00
CA MET A 34 14.11 29.95 32.86
C MET A 34 13.64 29.97 31.41
N ALA A 35 13.96 31.01 30.64
CA ALA A 35 13.62 31.04 29.22
C ALA A 35 14.34 29.93 28.44
N ALA A 36 15.64 29.69 28.72
CA ALA A 36 16.43 28.64 28.06
C ALA A 36 15.95 27.23 28.43
N THR A 37 15.57 26.99 29.69
CA THR A 37 15.03 25.69 30.13
C THR A 37 13.64 25.44 29.59
N LEU A 38 12.75 26.46 29.55
CA LEU A 38 11.41 26.31 28.98
C LEU A 38 11.46 26.08 27.47
N THR A 39 12.34 26.80 26.75
CA THR A 39 12.56 26.59 25.31
C THR A 39 13.19 25.23 25.02
N ALA A 40 14.17 24.78 25.81
CA ALA A 40 14.72 23.43 25.71
C ALA A 40 13.65 22.36 25.98
N PHE A 41 12.85 22.51 27.03
CA PHE A 41 11.77 21.57 27.37
C PHE A 41 10.71 21.52 26.27
N LEU A 42 10.24 22.67 25.78
CA LEU A 42 9.28 22.76 24.67
C LEU A 42 9.86 22.28 23.33
N ALA A 43 11.17 22.39 23.11
CA ALA A 43 11.83 21.81 21.93
C ALA A 43 12.00 20.28 22.06
N THR A 44 12.10 19.76 23.28
CA THR A 44 12.28 18.32 23.54
C THR A 44 10.95 17.57 23.59
N TYR A 45 9.88 18.21 24.05
CA TYR A 45 8.54 17.60 24.21
C TYR A 45 7.94 17.02 22.91
N PRO A 46 7.97 17.71 21.75
CA PRO A 46 7.52 17.11 20.49
C PRO A 46 8.38 15.92 20.09
N ASN A 47 9.69 15.95 20.35
CA ASN A 47 10.58 14.84 20.02
C ASN A 47 10.34 13.60 20.89
N ILE A 48 9.94 13.78 22.16
CA ILE A 48 9.54 12.66 23.03
C ILE A 48 8.17 12.11 22.60
N PHE A 49 7.20 12.97 22.28
CA PHE A 49 5.89 12.52 21.81
C PHE A 49 5.97 11.75 20.47
N ASN A 50 6.79 12.23 19.53
CA ASN A 50 7.05 11.59 18.22
C ASN A 50 7.88 10.29 18.31
N TYR A 51 8.47 10.01 19.48
CA TYR A 51 9.14 8.73 19.74
C TYR A 51 8.13 7.63 20.10
N PHE A 52 7.02 8.01 20.75
CA PHE A 52 5.98 7.07 21.21
C PHE A 52 4.74 7.03 20.30
N HIS A 53 4.58 8.00 19.39
CA HIS A 53 3.47 8.06 18.44
C HIS A 53 3.95 8.17 17.00
N GLU A 54 3.30 7.42 16.12
CA GLU A 54 3.57 7.41 14.70
C GLU A 54 3.39 8.81 14.08
N CYS A 55 4.36 9.23 13.27
CA CYS A 55 4.40 10.55 12.65
C CYS A 55 4.76 10.46 11.17
N CYS A 56 4.30 11.42 10.36
CA CYS A 56 4.67 11.51 8.94
C CYS A 56 6.11 12.03 8.76
N ARG A 57 7.09 11.21 9.15
CA ARG A 57 8.52 11.54 9.11
C ARG A 57 9.35 10.32 8.69
N PRO A 58 10.59 10.54 8.20
CA PRO A 58 11.46 9.45 7.72
C PRO A 58 11.76 8.37 8.77
N GLU A 59 11.71 8.68 10.07
CA GLU A 59 11.94 7.70 11.15
C GLU A 59 10.84 6.63 11.22
N TRP A 60 9.64 6.95 10.74
CA TRP A 60 8.47 6.05 10.73
C TRP A 60 8.15 5.55 9.32
N ILE A 61 8.46 6.36 8.29
CA ILE A 61 8.16 6.10 6.89
C ILE A 61 9.45 6.15 6.07
N SER A 62 10.07 5.00 5.87
CA SER A 62 11.25 4.88 5.01
C SER A 62 11.29 3.49 4.36
N LEU A 63 11.68 3.45 3.08
CA LEU A 63 11.77 2.18 2.36
C LEU A 63 13.02 1.40 2.78
N ASN A 64 12.82 0.24 3.42
CA ASN A 64 13.84 -0.78 3.57
C ASN A 64 13.99 -1.56 2.25
N ARG A 65 14.86 -1.05 1.36
CA ARG A 65 15.05 -1.62 0.00
C ARG A 65 15.53 -3.06 0.03
N THR A 66 16.51 -3.35 0.90
CA THR A 66 17.06 -4.70 1.04
C THR A 66 16.04 -5.63 1.69
N GLY A 67 15.31 -5.16 2.69
CA GLY A 67 14.20 -5.91 3.30
C GLY A 67 13.14 -6.31 2.28
N LEU A 68 12.68 -5.35 1.46
CA LEU A 68 11.67 -5.62 0.44
C LEU A 68 12.16 -6.64 -0.60
N GLN A 69 13.42 -6.53 -1.04
CA GLN A 69 14.00 -7.50 -1.96
C GLN A 69 14.04 -8.90 -1.36
N VAL A 70 14.57 -9.03 -0.14
CA VAL A 70 14.68 -10.32 0.58
C VAL A 70 13.30 -10.93 0.83
N ASP A 71 12.31 -10.11 1.17
CA ASP A 71 10.94 -10.54 1.39
C ASP A 71 10.28 -11.04 0.10
N LEU A 72 10.44 -10.31 -1.01
CA LEU A 72 9.92 -10.73 -2.31
C LEU A 72 10.59 -12.00 -2.83
N GLU A 73 11.89 -12.19 -2.57
CA GLU A 73 12.64 -13.38 -3.00
C GLU A 73 12.30 -14.61 -2.14
N ASN A 74 12.17 -14.45 -0.82
CA ASN A 74 12.04 -15.59 0.10
C ASN A 74 10.62 -15.90 0.54
N LYS A 75 9.67 -14.95 0.40
CA LYS A 75 8.29 -15.13 0.85
C LYS A 75 7.27 -15.20 -0.30
N LEU A 76 7.55 -14.59 -1.45
CA LEU A 76 6.60 -14.55 -2.58
C LEU A 76 6.90 -15.64 -3.63
N PHE A 77 6.34 -16.83 -3.41
CA PHE A 77 6.62 -18.01 -4.25
C PHE A 77 5.94 -17.97 -5.62
N GLY A 78 6.70 -18.29 -6.67
CA GLY A 78 6.19 -18.48 -8.02
C GLY A 78 5.71 -17.23 -8.75
N GLN A 79 6.11 -16.03 -8.28
CA GLN A 79 5.70 -14.75 -8.85
C GLN A 79 6.89 -13.89 -9.32
N HIS A 80 7.78 -14.48 -10.13
CA HIS A 80 9.01 -13.81 -10.59
C HIS A 80 8.76 -12.48 -11.31
N ILE A 81 7.69 -12.40 -12.11
CA ILE A 81 7.29 -11.16 -12.81
C ILE A 81 6.85 -10.10 -11.81
N ALA A 82 5.97 -10.45 -10.87
CA ALA A 82 5.45 -9.52 -9.87
C ALA A 82 6.57 -8.99 -8.97
N SER A 83 7.43 -9.87 -8.44
CA SER A 83 8.58 -9.51 -7.61
C SER A 83 9.47 -8.48 -8.30
N ARG A 84 9.80 -8.71 -9.58
CA ARG A 84 10.67 -7.82 -10.37
C ARG A 84 10.03 -6.45 -10.60
N ILE A 85 8.74 -6.40 -10.94
CA ILE A 85 8.03 -5.14 -11.21
C ILE A 85 7.91 -4.33 -9.91
N ILE A 86 7.43 -4.96 -8.84
CA ILE A 86 7.18 -4.29 -7.55
C ILE A 86 8.48 -3.73 -6.98
N LEU A 87 9.56 -4.52 -6.97
CA LEU A 87 10.85 -4.07 -6.44
C LEU A 87 11.35 -2.83 -7.19
N LYS A 88 11.28 -2.83 -8.53
CA LYS A 88 11.71 -1.68 -9.34
C LYS A 88 10.79 -0.47 -9.15
N ALA A 89 9.48 -0.67 -9.18
CA ALA A 89 8.49 0.41 -9.09
C ALA A 89 8.55 1.13 -7.73
N VAL A 90 8.52 0.36 -6.63
CA VAL A 90 8.54 0.91 -5.28
C VAL A 90 9.87 1.58 -4.98
N ASN A 91 11.00 0.96 -5.34
CA ASN A 91 12.32 1.57 -5.15
C ASN A 91 12.50 2.85 -5.97
N GLY A 92 12.10 2.84 -7.24
CA GLY A 92 12.14 4.01 -8.11
C GLY A 92 11.29 5.16 -7.58
N PHE A 93 10.08 4.87 -7.12
CA PHE A 93 9.18 5.88 -6.56
C PHE A 93 9.70 6.45 -5.24
N MET A 94 10.09 5.59 -4.30
CA MET A 94 10.53 6.03 -2.96
C MET A 94 11.89 6.72 -2.96
N SER A 95 12.72 6.48 -3.98
CA SER A 95 13.99 7.19 -4.18
C SER A 95 13.82 8.59 -4.78
N ASN A 96 12.68 8.87 -5.40
CA ASN A 96 12.38 10.17 -5.97
C ASN A 96 11.79 11.12 -4.91
N SER A 97 12.48 12.23 -4.62
CA SER A 97 12.01 13.23 -3.66
C SER A 97 10.86 14.09 -4.20
N ASN A 98 10.68 14.15 -5.53
CA ASN A 98 9.67 14.97 -6.20
C ASN A 98 8.98 14.22 -7.37
N PRO A 99 8.22 13.15 -7.06
CA PRO A 99 7.41 12.45 -8.07
C PRO A 99 6.38 13.37 -8.72
N LYS A 100 6.02 13.11 -9.98
CA LYS A 100 5.09 13.95 -10.77
C LYS A 100 3.62 13.50 -10.66
N LYS A 101 3.38 12.29 -10.18
CA LYS A 101 2.08 11.67 -9.88
C LYS A 101 2.28 10.64 -8.75
N PRO A 102 1.23 10.23 -8.02
CA PRO A 102 1.34 9.09 -7.11
C PRO A 102 1.77 7.82 -7.83
N LEU A 103 2.32 6.87 -7.08
CA LEU A 103 2.54 5.52 -7.59
C LEU A 103 1.21 4.76 -7.61
N VAL A 104 0.83 4.25 -8.77
CA VAL A 104 -0.38 3.44 -8.93
C VAL A 104 -0.04 2.04 -9.45
N LEU A 105 -0.17 1.05 -8.57
CA LEU A 105 0.05 -0.36 -8.89
C LEU A 105 -1.30 -1.07 -9.05
N SER A 106 -1.48 -1.82 -10.14
CA SER A 106 -2.68 -2.62 -10.36
C SER A 106 -2.32 -4.09 -10.45
N LEU A 107 -2.65 -4.86 -9.41
CA LEU A 107 -2.28 -6.26 -9.23
C LEU A 107 -3.43 -7.15 -9.68
N HIS A 108 -3.15 -8.04 -10.63
CA HIS A 108 -4.14 -8.86 -11.31
C HIS A 108 -3.75 -10.33 -11.28
N GLY A 109 -4.72 -11.22 -11.09
CA GLY A 109 -4.49 -12.66 -11.22
C GLY A 109 -5.46 -13.47 -10.41
N TRP A 110 -5.22 -14.78 -10.33
CA TRP A 110 -6.13 -15.69 -9.65
C TRP A 110 -6.20 -15.47 -8.13
N THR A 111 -7.19 -16.05 -7.47
CA THR A 111 -7.30 -15.99 -6.01
C THR A 111 -6.20 -16.79 -5.33
N GLY A 112 -5.69 -16.29 -4.19
CA GLY A 112 -4.74 -17.01 -3.35
C GLY A 112 -3.31 -17.10 -3.89
N THR A 113 -2.95 -16.26 -4.88
CA THR A 113 -1.62 -16.21 -5.50
C THR A 113 -0.66 -15.20 -4.86
N GLY A 114 -1.14 -14.39 -3.90
CA GLY A 114 -0.28 -13.47 -3.12
C GLY A 114 -0.53 -11.98 -3.31
N LYS A 115 -1.60 -11.54 -3.97
CA LYS A 115 -1.91 -10.10 -4.19
C LYS A 115 -1.98 -9.27 -2.90
N ASN A 116 -2.80 -9.69 -1.93
CA ASN A 116 -2.90 -9.00 -0.64
C ASN A 116 -1.59 -9.16 0.16
N PHE A 117 -0.98 -10.35 0.10
CA PHE A 117 0.27 -10.65 0.80
C PHE A 117 1.41 -9.72 0.36
N VAL A 118 1.55 -9.45 -0.94
CA VAL A 118 2.60 -8.52 -1.38
C VAL A 118 2.30 -7.07 -0.98
N SER A 119 1.04 -6.70 -0.84
CA SER A 119 0.67 -5.35 -0.36
C SER A 119 1.09 -5.18 1.10
N GLN A 120 0.92 -6.24 1.91
CA GLN A 120 1.46 -6.33 3.26
C GLN A 120 3.00 -6.24 3.26
N LEU A 121 3.71 -6.98 2.41
CA LEU A 121 5.17 -6.88 2.32
C LEU A 121 5.66 -5.48 1.95
N ILE A 122 4.95 -4.79 1.05
CA ILE A 122 5.27 -3.40 0.69
C ILE A 122 5.05 -2.49 1.90
N ALA A 123 3.93 -2.63 2.61
CA ALA A 123 3.64 -1.82 3.79
C ALA A 123 4.67 -2.05 4.92
N GLU A 124 4.98 -3.30 5.25
CA GLU A 124 5.97 -3.69 6.27
C GLU A 124 7.38 -3.18 5.97
N ASN A 125 7.71 -2.96 4.69
CA ASN A 125 9.01 -2.43 4.28
C ASN A 125 9.03 -0.91 4.07
N ILE A 126 7.89 -0.22 4.20
CA ILE A 126 7.80 1.26 4.08
C ILE A 126 7.46 1.91 5.42
N TYR A 127 6.51 1.34 6.15
CA TYR A 127 5.99 1.85 7.41
C TYR A 127 6.48 0.97 8.55
N ARG A 128 6.95 1.61 9.62
CA ARG A 128 7.45 0.89 10.81
C ARG A 128 6.40 -0.04 11.43
N GLU A 129 5.15 0.39 11.44
CA GLU A 129 4.01 -0.39 11.95
C GLU A 129 3.35 -1.26 10.87
N GLY A 130 3.93 -1.34 9.67
CA GLY A 130 3.42 -2.14 8.57
C GLY A 130 1.96 -1.85 8.23
N MET A 131 1.11 -2.88 8.25
CA MET A 131 -0.32 -2.75 7.96
C MET A 131 -1.12 -2.06 9.07
N ASP A 132 -0.60 -2.00 10.29
CA ASP A 132 -1.23 -1.33 11.44
C ASP A 132 -0.89 0.16 11.50
N SER A 133 -0.07 0.65 10.55
CA SER A 133 0.22 2.08 10.39
C SER A 133 -1.04 2.90 10.14
N SER A 134 -1.14 4.03 10.83
CA SER A 134 -2.18 5.03 10.61
C SER A 134 -2.15 5.67 9.22
N PHE A 135 -1.08 5.43 8.44
CA PHE A 135 -0.92 5.91 7.06
C PHE A 135 -1.18 4.84 6.00
N VAL A 136 -1.56 3.62 6.42
CA VAL A 136 -1.96 2.53 5.51
C VAL A 136 -3.47 2.31 5.64
N HIS A 137 -4.18 2.41 4.51
CA HIS A 137 -5.63 2.34 4.48
C HIS A 137 -6.10 1.25 3.52
N VAL A 138 -6.85 0.29 4.03
CA VAL A 138 -7.38 -0.83 3.24
C VAL A 138 -8.89 -0.68 3.05
N PHE A 139 -9.32 -0.74 1.79
CA PHE A 139 -10.73 -0.71 1.39
C PHE A 139 -11.10 -1.98 0.63
N THR A 140 -11.77 -2.92 1.28
CA THR A 140 -12.41 -4.04 0.60
C THR A 140 -13.78 -3.64 0.04
N SER A 141 -13.95 -3.76 -1.28
CA SER A 141 -15.15 -3.26 -1.98
C SER A 141 -16.45 -3.88 -1.49
N THR A 142 -16.47 -5.18 -1.25
CA THR A 142 -17.68 -5.90 -0.78
C THR A 142 -18.01 -5.65 0.69
N LEU A 143 -17.03 -5.22 1.49
CA LEU A 143 -17.23 -4.93 2.92
C LEU A 143 -17.63 -3.47 3.14
N HIS A 144 -16.89 -2.54 2.54
CA HIS A 144 -17.07 -1.10 2.78
C HIS A 144 -18.08 -0.46 1.84
N PHE A 145 -18.30 -1.02 0.65
CA PHE A 145 -19.20 -0.46 -0.37
C PHE A 145 -20.27 -1.47 -0.86
N PRO A 146 -20.99 -2.19 0.03
CA PRO A 146 -21.86 -3.31 -0.36
C PRO A 146 -23.13 -2.88 -1.09
N HIS A 147 -23.66 -1.69 -0.80
CA HIS A 147 -24.98 -1.26 -1.25
C HIS A 147 -24.91 -0.21 -2.36
N LYS A 148 -25.33 -0.59 -3.57
CA LYS A 148 -25.38 0.32 -4.74
C LYS A 148 -26.24 1.56 -4.52
N SER A 149 -27.28 1.47 -3.68
CA SER A 149 -28.16 2.61 -3.36
C SER A 149 -27.47 3.72 -2.56
N GLN A 150 -26.35 3.42 -1.88
CA GLN A 150 -25.61 4.39 -1.06
C GLN A 150 -24.38 4.94 -1.78
N ILE A 151 -24.29 4.74 -3.10
CA ILE A 151 -23.08 5.03 -3.88
C ILE A 151 -22.60 6.47 -3.72
N ASP A 152 -23.52 7.44 -3.69
CA ASP A 152 -23.14 8.85 -3.57
C ASP A 152 -22.62 9.20 -2.18
N THR A 153 -23.15 8.56 -1.13
CA THR A 153 -22.61 8.67 0.24
C THR A 153 -21.20 8.09 0.30
N TYR A 154 -20.98 6.92 -0.27
CA TYR A 154 -19.66 6.27 -0.30
C TYR A 154 -18.63 7.09 -1.07
N LYS A 155 -19.01 7.72 -2.21
CA LYS A 155 -18.14 8.63 -2.95
C LYS A 155 -17.67 9.77 -2.05
N SER A 156 -18.60 10.47 -1.40
CA SER A 156 -18.26 11.61 -0.53
C SER A 156 -17.38 11.20 0.65
N GLN A 157 -17.69 10.08 1.30
CA GLN A 157 -16.89 9.55 2.41
C GLN A 157 -15.47 9.17 1.96
N LEU A 158 -15.34 8.48 0.83
CA LEU A 158 -14.05 8.05 0.30
C LEU A 158 -13.18 9.25 -0.09
N GLN A 159 -13.75 10.23 -0.80
CA GLN A 159 -13.06 11.46 -1.18
C GLN A 159 -12.57 12.25 0.04
N GLN A 160 -13.44 12.39 1.05
CA GLN A 160 -13.08 13.07 2.29
C GLN A 160 -11.99 12.31 3.07
N TRP A 161 -12.06 10.98 3.11
CA TRP A 161 -11.07 10.14 3.78
C TRP A 161 -9.69 10.25 3.13
N ILE A 162 -9.62 10.12 1.81
CA ILE A 162 -8.35 10.21 1.06
C ILE A 162 -7.75 11.61 1.26
N LYS A 163 -8.54 12.66 1.03
CA LYS A 163 -8.10 14.05 1.20
C LYS A 163 -7.60 14.33 2.62
N GLY A 164 -8.34 13.88 3.64
CA GLY A 164 -7.98 14.06 5.04
C GLY A 164 -6.66 13.40 5.39
N ASN A 165 -6.49 12.12 5.05
CA ASN A 165 -5.27 11.37 5.38
C ASN A 165 -4.05 11.87 4.60
N ILE A 166 -4.21 12.26 3.33
CA ILE A 166 -3.10 12.86 2.56
C ILE A 166 -2.71 14.24 3.11
N THR A 167 -3.68 15.01 3.61
CA THR A 167 -3.39 16.29 4.29
C THR A 167 -2.56 16.05 5.56
N ASN A 168 -2.84 14.97 6.30
CA ASN A 168 -2.07 14.58 7.48
C ASN A 168 -0.69 14.01 7.11
N CYS A 169 -0.62 13.20 6.06
CA CYS A 169 0.62 12.61 5.55
C CYS A 169 0.58 12.37 4.04
N GLU A 170 1.40 13.11 3.30
CA GLU A 170 1.52 13.01 1.84
C GLU A 170 2.01 11.63 1.35
N ARG A 171 2.61 10.82 2.23
CA ARG A 171 3.09 9.46 1.98
C ARG A 171 2.12 8.38 2.46
N SER A 172 0.82 8.66 2.47
CA SER A 172 -0.20 7.66 2.79
C SER A 172 -0.34 6.62 1.66
N MET A 173 -0.64 5.37 2.04
CA MET A 173 -0.90 4.26 1.14
C MET A 173 -2.37 3.86 1.19
N PHE A 174 -2.97 3.69 0.02
CA PHE A 174 -4.36 3.26 -0.13
C PHE A 174 -4.42 1.96 -0.92
N ILE A 175 -4.89 0.90 -0.28
CA ILE A 175 -5.06 -0.43 -0.87
C ILE A 175 -6.55 -0.65 -1.11
N PHE A 176 -6.94 -0.86 -2.37
CA PHE A 176 -8.32 -1.18 -2.73
C PHE A 176 -8.41 -2.64 -3.16
N ASP A 177 -9.08 -3.44 -2.34
CA ASP A 177 -9.28 -4.86 -2.56
C ASP A 177 -10.62 -5.16 -3.23
N GLU A 178 -10.62 -6.23 -4.02
CA GLU A 178 -11.73 -6.67 -4.87
C GLU A 178 -12.21 -5.55 -5.81
N MET A 179 -11.26 -4.89 -6.47
CA MET A 179 -11.55 -3.75 -7.32
C MET A 179 -12.44 -4.10 -8.53
N ASP A 180 -12.43 -5.36 -8.95
CA ASP A 180 -13.35 -5.95 -9.93
C ASP A 180 -14.82 -5.92 -9.51
N LYS A 181 -15.09 -5.75 -8.21
CA LYS A 181 -16.44 -5.65 -7.64
C LYS A 181 -16.81 -4.21 -7.26
N MET A 182 -15.87 -3.27 -7.34
CA MET A 182 -16.12 -1.87 -6.98
C MET A 182 -17.00 -1.20 -8.03
N HIS A 183 -17.98 -0.43 -7.56
CA HIS A 183 -18.90 0.28 -8.46
C HIS A 183 -18.15 1.34 -9.29
N PRO A 184 -18.36 1.43 -10.62
CA PRO A 184 -17.62 2.35 -11.49
C PRO A 184 -17.63 3.82 -11.03
N GLY A 185 -18.77 4.31 -10.55
CA GLY A 185 -18.88 5.67 -10.02
C GLY A 185 -17.99 5.96 -8.79
N LEU A 186 -17.59 4.95 -8.00
CA LEU A 186 -16.60 5.14 -6.94
C LEU A 186 -15.19 5.25 -7.51
N ILE A 187 -14.89 4.46 -8.53
CA ILE A 187 -13.60 4.50 -9.23
C ILE A 187 -13.45 5.87 -9.91
N ASP A 188 -14.49 6.35 -10.58
CA ASP A 188 -14.53 7.70 -11.15
C ASP A 188 -14.25 8.79 -10.11
N SER A 189 -14.72 8.60 -8.87
CA SER A 189 -14.55 9.59 -7.80
C SER A 189 -13.11 9.71 -7.29
N ILE A 190 -12.29 8.67 -7.47
CA ILE A 190 -10.88 8.65 -7.04
C ILE A 190 -9.90 8.99 -8.17
N LYS A 191 -10.33 8.94 -9.44
CA LYS A 191 -9.48 9.23 -10.60
C LYS A 191 -8.66 10.51 -10.50
N PRO A 192 -9.21 11.66 -10.06
CA PRO A 192 -8.44 12.90 -10.00
C PRO A 192 -7.18 12.74 -9.14
N TYR A 193 -7.25 11.96 -8.06
CA TYR A 193 -6.15 11.76 -7.13
C TYR A 193 -4.99 10.92 -7.71
N LEU A 194 -5.22 10.22 -8.82
CA LEU A 194 -4.24 9.35 -9.49
C LEU A 194 -3.49 10.06 -10.62
N ASP A 195 -3.94 11.26 -10.99
CA ASP A 195 -3.48 12.00 -12.16
C ASP A 195 -2.21 12.85 -11.85
N TYR A 196 -1.68 13.53 -12.85
CA TYR A 196 -0.44 14.31 -12.80
C TYR A 196 -0.60 15.72 -12.18
N TYR A 197 -1.73 16.01 -11.52
CA TYR A 197 -1.97 17.31 -10.92
C TYR A 197 -0.91 17.67 -9.86
N GLU A 198 -0.49 18.94 -9.82
CA GLU A 198 0.40 19.45 -8.76
C GLU A 198 -0.31 19.47 -7.42
N LYS A 199 -1.53 20.02 -7.43
CA LYS A 199 -2.42 20.09 -6.29
C LYS A 199 -3.85 19.96 -6.76
N LEU A 200 -4.67 19.28 -5.97
CA LEU A 200 -6.12 19.26 -6.07
C LEU A 200 -6.68 19.77 -4.76
N ASP A 201 -7.51 20.81 -4.82
CA ASP A 201 -8.01 21.54 -3.65
C ASP A 201 -6.92 21.94 -2.65
N GLY A 202 -5.74 22.33 -3.16
CA GLY A 202 -4.60 22.73 -2.33
C GLY A 202 -3.74 21.59 -1.77
N VAL A 203 -4.13 20.33 -1.97
CA VAL A 203 -3.43 19.13 -1.47
C VAL A 203 -2.66 18.45 -2.60
N SER A 204 -1.42 18.02 -2.35
CA SER A 204 -0.62 17.25 -3.30
C SER A 204 -0.74 15.75 -3.01
N TYR A 205 -1.08 14.98 -4.04
CA TYR A 205 -1.25 13.53 -3.96
C TYR A 205 -0.02 12.79 -4.48
N ARG A 206 0.99 13.51 -4.97
CA ARG A 206 2.10 12.96 -5.78
C ARG A 206 3.00 11.96 -5.06
N LYS A 207 3.03 11.99 -3.72
CA LYS A 207 3.85 11.08 -2.90
C LYS A 207 3.06 9.93 -2.29
N ALA A 208 1.76 9.85 -2.56
CA ALA A 208 0.91 8.76 -2.11
C ALA A 208 1.13 7.51 -2.97
N ILE A 209 0.77 6.36 -2.41
CA ILE A 209 0.81 5.06 -3.10
C ILE A 209 -0.62 4.51 -3.16
N PHE A 210 -1.06 4.12 -4.36
CA PHE A 210 -2.34 3.46 -4.59
C PHE A 210 -2.07 2.05 -5.11
N ILE A 211 -2.67 1.06 -4.46
CA ILE A 211 -2.56 -0.36 -4.83
C ILE A 211 -3.97 -0.88 -5.08
N PHE A 212 -4.23 -1.36 -6.30
CA PHE A 212 -5.50 -1.97 -6.69
C PHE A 212 -5.33 -3.48 -6.81
N LEU A 213 -6.19 -4.25 -6.14
CA LEU A 213 -6.17 -5.70 -6.18
C LEU A 213 -7.43 -6.19 -6.90
N SER A 214 -7.25 -7.00 -7.94
CA SER A 214 -8.35 -7.48 -8.76
C SER A 214 -8.12 -8.91 -9.26
N ASN A 215 -9.21 -9.64 -9.44
CA ASN A 215 -9.18 -10.95 -10.10
C ASN A 215 -9.41 -10.87 -11.63
N THR A 216 -9.69 -9.67 -12.16
CA THR A 216 -9.85 -9.44 -13.61
C THR A 216 -8.58 -9.84 -14.36
N GLY A 217 -8.74 -10.50 -15.51
CA GLY A 217 -7.64 -11.02 -16.31
C GLY A 217 -7.04 -12.33 -15.79
N GLY A 218 -7.52 -12.84 -14.64
CA GLY A 218 -7.02 -14.09 -14.05
C GLY A 218 -7.11 -15.29 -14.97
N ASP A 219 -8.23 -15.47 -15.68
CA ASP A 219 -8.40 -16.57 -16.64
C ASP A 219 -7.41 -16.50 -17.81
N SER A 220 -7.13 -15.29 -18.31
CA SER A 220 -6.20 -15.10 -19.42
C SER A 220 -4.75 -15.36 -18.98
N ILE A 221 -4.37 -14.93 -17.78
CA ILE A 221 -3.07 -15.23 -17.18
C ILE A 221 -2.90 -16.74 -16.99
N ILE A 222 -3.95 -17.41 -16.51
CA ILE A 222 -3.99 -18.86 -16.35
C ILE A 222 -3.77 -19.56 -17.69
N GLN A 223 -4.46 -19.13 -18.75
CA GLN A 223 -4.34 -19.76 -20.06
C GLN A 223 -2.92 -19.65 -20.59
N THR A 224 -2.31 -18.47 -20.53
CA THR A 224 -0.91 -18.29 -20.96
C THR A 224 0.06 -19.15 -20.14
N ALA A 225 -0.15 -19.27 -18.82
CA ALA A 225 0.67 -20.15 -17.98
C ALA A 225 0.48 -21.64 -18.33
N LEU A 226 -0.75 -22.05 -18.68
CA LEU A 226 -1.06 -23.40 -19.10
C LEU A 226 -0.43 -23.73 -20.46
N ASP A 227 -0.45 -22.80 -21.41
CA ASP A 227 0.13 -22.98 -22.74
C ASP A 227 1.64 -23.24 -22.64
N PHE A 228 2.37 -22.43 -21.86
CA PHE A 228 3.79 -22.65 -21.59
C PHE A 228 4.06 -24.02 -20.95
N TRP A 229 3.22 -24.40 -19.98
CA TRP A 229 3.35 -25.70 -19.32
C TRP A 229 3.12 -26.87 -20.29
N GLN A 230 2.11 -26.77 -21.17
CA GLN A 230 1.81 -27.79 -22.19
C GLN A 230 2.92 -27.91 -23.24
N GLU A 231 3.60 -26.80 -23.55
CA GLU A 231 4.78 -26.77 -24.42
C GLU A 231 6.06 -27.30 -23.72
N GLY A 232 5.98 -27.67 -22.44
CA GLY A 232 7.13 -28.14 -21.66
C GLY A 232 8.16 -27.04 -21.35
N ARG A 233 7.73 -25.77 -21.39
CA ARG A 233 8.58 -24.61 -21.13
C ARG A 233 8.61 -24.28 -19.65
N ASN A 234 9.71 -23.67 -19.20
CA ASN A 234 9.82 -23.28 -17.80
C ASN A 234 8.91 -22.09 -17.52
N ARG A 235 8.31 -22.08 -16.33
CA ARG A 235 7.48 -20.96 -15.86
C ARG A 235 8.24 -19.63 -15.84
N GLU A 236 9.52 -19.67 -15.49
CA GLU A 236 10.41 -18.51 -15.39
C GLU A 236 10.67 -17.86 -16.76
N GLU A 237 10.39 -18.56 -17.87
CA GLU A 237 10.45 -18.00 -19.23
C GLU A 237 9.26 -17.10 -19.55
N ILE A 238 8.17 -17.15 -18.78
CA ILE A 238 7.02 -16.27 -18.99
C ILE A 238 7.46 -14.84 -18.68
N GLU A 239 7.32 -13.95 -19.66
CA GLU A 239 7.61 -12.54 -19.54
C GLU A 239 6.33 -11.69 -19.49
N LEU A 240 6.48 -10.41 -19.13
CA LEU A 240 5.34 -9.49 -19.05
C LEU A 240 4.64 -9.34 -20.41
N LYS A 241 5.40 -9.31 -21.52
CA LYS A 241 4.86 -9.17 -22.89
C LYS A 241 3.88 -10.29 -23.29
N ASP A 242 4.11 -11.50 -22.78
CA ASP A 242 3.27 -12.68 -23.06
C ASP A 242 1.91 -12.52 -22.37
N LEU A 243 1.90 -11.83 -21.23
CA LEU A 243 0.71 -11.54 -20.44
C LEU A 243 0.02 -10.24 -20.87
N GLU A 244 0.74 -9.26 -21.41
CA GLU A 244 0.17 -7.98 -21.88
C GLU A 244 -0.81 -8.18 -23.05
N THR A 245 -0.53 -9.10 -23.97
CA THR A 245 -1.42 -9.41 -25.09
C THR A 245 -2.74 -10.03 -24.61
N SER A 246 -2.63 -10.94 -23.63
CA SER A 246 -3.74 -11.59 -22.94
C SER A 246 -4.55 -10.62 -22.06
N LEU A 247 -3.85 -9.77 -21.32
CA LEU A 247 -4.45 -8.78 -20.42
C LEU A 247 -5.11 -7.65 -21.19
N SER A 248 -4.51 -7.13 -22.24
CA SER A 248 -5.14 -6.12 -23.09
C SER A 248 -6.49 -6.62 -23.61
N LEU A 249 -6.55 -7.80 -24.24
CA LEU A 249 -7.82 -8.31 -24.78
C LEU A 249 -8.89 -8.58 -23.70
N SER A 250 -8.52 -9.11 -22.54
CA SER A 250 -9.47 -9.47 -21.47
C SER A 250 -9.90 -8.29 -20.59
N VAL A 251 -9.02 -7.30 -20.43
CA VAL A 251 -9.25 -6.07 -19.65
C VAL A 251 -9.97 -5.02 -20.50
N PHE A 252 -9.67 -4.89 -21.80
CA PHE A 252 -10.34 -3.92 -22.68
C PHE A 252 -11.74 -4.38 -23.15
N ASN A 253 -12.02 -5.69 -23.26
CA ASN A 253 -13.28 -6.16 -23.86
C ASN A 253 -14.40 -6.55 -22.86
N ASN A 254 -14.12 -6.67 -21.57
CA ASN A 254 -15.14 -7.12 -20.60
C ASN A 254 -16.08 -5.98 -20.18
N LYS A 255 -17.35 -6.02 -20.63
CA LYS A 255 -18.34 -4.95 -20.42
C LYS A 255 -18.83 -4.74 -18.97
N GLN A 256 -18.57 -5.66 -18.04
CA GLN A 256 -19.02 -5.53 -16.63
C GLN A 256 -17.89 -5.29 -15.63
N GLY A 257 -16.69 -5.86 -15.85
CA GLY A 257 -15.50 -5.66 -15.00
C GLY A 257 -14.35 -4.92 -15.68
N GLY A 258 -14.37 -4.75 -17.01
CA GLY A 258 -13.35 -4.01 -17.76
C GLY A 258 -13.63 -2.51 -17.89
N PHE A 259 -14.88 -2.06 -17.64
CA PHE A 259 -15.26 -0.65 -17.78
C PHE A 259 -14.50 0.29 -16.82
N PHE A 260 -14.21 -0.16 -15.61
CA PHE A 260 -13.40 0.65 -14.71
C PHE A 260 -11.97 0.77 -15.20
N GLN A 261 -11.47 -0.28 -15.83
CA GLN A 261 -10.08 -0.42 -16.17
C GLN A 261 -9.75 0.24 -17.50
N THR A 262 -10.64 0.20 -18.49
CA THR A 262 -10.58 1.10 -19.66
C THR A 262 -10.49 2.55 -19.20
N SER A 263 -11.37 2.97 -18.30
CA SER A 263 -11.41 4.36 -17.89
C SER A 263 -10.20 4.86 -17.06
N LEU A 264 -9.43 3.96 -16.45
CA LEU A 264 -8.16 4.24 -15.77
C LEU A 264 -6.95 4.08 -16.73
N ILE A 265 -7.00 3.13 -17.66
CA ILE A 265 -5.97 2.86 -18.67
C ILE A 265 -5.98 3.92 -19.77
N ASP A 266 -7.16 4.34 -20.24
CA ASP A 266 -7.33 5.33 -21.31
C ASP A 266 -6.67 6.68 -20.96
N LYS A 267 -6.44 6.93 -19.66
CA LYS A 267 -5.75 8.10 -19.13
C LYS A 267 -4.34 7.81 -18.60
N ASN A 268 -3.81 6.60 -18.77
CA ASN A 268 -2.52 6.15 -18.21
C ASN A 268 -2.39 6.45 -16.70
N LEU A 269 -3.48 6.29 -15.94
CA LEU A 269 -3.48 6.56 -14.49
C LEU A 269 -2.79 5.44 -13.71
N VAL A 270 -2.82 4.21 -14.21
CA VAL A 270 -2.05 3.08 -13.66
C VAL A 270 -0.61 3.13 -14.20
N ASP A 271 0.39 3.10 -13.33
CA ASP A 271 1.80 3.07 -13.74
C ASP A 271 2.25 1.67 -14.14
N PHE A 272 1.86 0.66 -13.35
CA PHE A 272 2.29 -0.72 -13.57
C PHE A 272 1.13 -1.71 -13.41
N PHE A 273 0.92 -2.53 -14.43
CA PHE A 273 0.12 -3.75 -14.35
C PHE A 273 0.99 -4.90 -13.87
N VAL A 274 0.60 -5.50 -12.75
CA VAL A 274 1.40 -6.51 -12.05
C VAL A 274 0.63 -7.85 -12.09
N PRO A 275 0.98 -8.77 -13.01
CA PRO A 275 0.30 -10.05 -13.11
C PRO A 275 0.77 -11.04 -12.04
N PHE A 276 -0.17 -11.83 -11.53
CA PHE A 276 0.01 -12.91 -10.58
C PHE A 276 -0.39 -14.23 -11.24
N LEU A 277 0.61 -15.07 -11.46
CA LEU A 277 0.48 -16.38 -12.09
C LEU A 277 -0.20 -17.38 -11.13
N PRO A 278 -0.94 -18.36 -11.65
CA PRO A 278 -1.51 -19.43 -10.82
C PRO A 278 -0.40 -20.26 -10.15
N LEU A 279 -0.66 -20.76 -8.94
CA LEU A 279 0.33 -21.49 -8.15
C LEU A 279 0.31 -22.99 -8.46
N GLU A 280 1.46 -23.51 -8.87
CA GLU A 280 1.71 -24.94 -9.04
C GLU A 280 1.91 -25.68 -7.70
N TYR A 281 1.90 -27.00 -7.75
CA TYR A 281 2.09 -27.88 -6.59
C TYR A 281 3.30 -27.50 -5.73
N GLN A 282 4.46 -27.26 -6.34
CA GLN A 282 5.69 -26.94 -5.60
C GLN A 282 5.56 -25.65 -4.78
N HIS A 283 4.88 -24.63 -5.33
CA HIS A 283 4.62 -23.37 -4.62
C HIS A 283 3.69 -23.57 -3.42
N VAL A 284 2.71 -24.46 -3.54
CA VAL A 284 1.82 -24.82 -2.42
C VAL A 284 2.62 -25.49 -1.29
N VAL A 285 3.54 -26.39 -1.62
CA VAL A 285 4.45 -27.02 -0.62
C VAL A 285 5.28 -25.95 0.08
N GLN A 286 5.84 -24.99 -0.68
CA GLN A 286 6.59 -23.86 -0.11
C GLN A 286 5.72 -23.01 0.83
N CYS A 287 4.49 -22.70 0.45
CA CYS A 287 3.54 -21.99 1.32
C CYS A 287 3.25 -22.78 2.61
N ALA A 288 3.04 -24.09 2.53
CA ALA A 288 2.79 -24.92 3.72
C ALA A 288 4.00 -24.96 4.67
N MET A 289 5.21 -25.05 4.13
CA MET A 289 6.44 -24.94 4.93
C MET A 289 6.60 -23.56 5.57
N ALA A 290 6.29 -22.49 4.85
CA ALA A 290 6.33 -21.13 5.38
C ALA A 290 5.29 -20.93 6.49
N GLU A 291 4.09 -21.49 6.32
CA GLU A 291 3.01 -21.45 7.32
C GLU A 291 3.39 -22.19 8.61
N MET A 292 4.01 -23.37 8.51
CA MET A 292 4.57 -24.07 9.69
C MET A 292 5.54 -23.18 10.45
N LYS A 293 6.46 -22.52 9.73
CA LYS A 293 7.42 -21.61 10.34
C LYS A 293 6.74 -20.43 11.02
N ALA A 294 5.69 -19.87 10.40
CA ALA A 294 4.91 -18.77 10.97
C ALA A 294 4.19 -19.19 12.28
N LYS A 295 3.72 -20.45 12.35
CA LYS A 295 3.14 -21.05 13.57
C LYS A 295 4.18 -21.50 14.61
N GLY A 296 5.48 -21.26 14.39
CA GLY A 296 6.55 -21.68 15.30
C GLY A 296 6.85 -23.18 15.26
N LEU A 297 6.31 -23.90 14.27
CA LEU A 297 6.57 -25.32 14.05
C LEU A 297 7.85 -25.51 13.22
N GLN A 298 8.51 -26.66 13.40
CA GLN A 298 9.62 -27.05 12.52
C GLN A 298 9.07 -27.43 11.14
N PRO A 299 9.51 -26.78 10.04
CA PRO A 299 9.03 -27.11 8.71
C PRO A 299 9.40 -28.55 8.34
N ARG A 300 8.40 -29.36 8.01
CA ARG A 300 8.57 -30.75 7.56
C ARG A 300 8.01 -30.90 6.17
N TRP A 301 8.85 -31.35 5.24
CA TRP A 301 8.46 -31.51 3.84
C TRP A 301 7.34 -32.53 3.70
N GLU A 302 7.36 -33.61 4.48
CA GLU A 302 6.36 -34.68 4.43
C GLU A 302 4.97 -34.16 4.79
N ILE A 303 4.87 -33.28 5.78
CA ILE A 303 3.59 -32.68 6.18
C ILE A 303 3.14 -31.68 5.10
N ALA A 304 4.06 -30.87 4.57
CA ALA A 304 3.75 -29.89 3.53
C ALA A 304 3.27 -30.57 2.23
N ASP A 305 3.87 -31.70 1.87
CA ASP A 305 3.48 -32.57 0.75
C ASP A 305 2.09 -33.17 0.96
N MET A 306 1.76 -33.66 2.16
CA MET A 306 0.41 -34.14 2.48
C MET A 306 -0.64 -33.04 2.36
N VAL A 307 -0.38 -31.86 2.94
CA VAL A 307 -1.28 -30.70 2.84
C VAL A 307 -1.49 -30.27 1.38
N ALA A 308 -0.43 -30.29 0.57
CA ALA A 308 -0.50 -29.95 -0.85
C ALA A 308 -1.32 -30.97 -1.64
N LYS A 309 -1.11 -32.28 -1.45
CA LYS A 309 -1.89 -33.35 -2.12
C LYS A 309 -3.39 -33.25 -1.88
N ASP A 310 -3.76 -32.73 -0.72
CA ASP A 310 -5.12 -32.52 -0.26
C ASP A 310 -5.82 -31.32 -0.93
N LEU A 311 -5.12 -30.51 -1.71
CA LEU A 311 -5.72 -29.41 -2.45
C LEU A 311 -6.37 -29.89 -3.77
N VAL A 312 -7.28 -29.07 -4.26
CA VAL A 312 -7.91 -29.25 -5.57
C VAL A 312 -7.10 -28.50 -6.60
N TYR A 313 -6.81 -29.17 -7.72
CA TYR A 313 -6.01 -28.64 -8.81
C TYR A 313 -6.78 -28.62 -10.13
N PHE A 314 -6.37 -27.72 -11.03
CA PHE A 314 -6.95 -27.53 -12.36
C PHE A 314 -5.86 -27.36 -13.43
N PRO A 315 -6.15 -27.64 -14.71
CA PRO A 315 -7.38 -28.26 -15.22
C PRO A 315 -7.55 -29.71 -14.72
N LYS A 316 -8.72 -30.31 -14.91
CA LYS A 316 -9.05 -31.63 -14.32
C LYS A 316 -8.15 -32.77 -14.82
N SER A 317 -7.69 -32.69 -16.07
CA SER A 317 -6.84 -33.69 -16.72
C SER A 317 -5.40 -33.63 -16.22
N GLU A 318 -4.80 -32.44 -16.20
CA GLU A 318 -3.37 -32.26 -15.91
C GLU A 318 -3.10 -31.93 -14.43
N ARG A 319 -4.09 -31.37 -13.71
CA ARG A 319 -4.01 -31.00 -12.29
C ARG A 319 -2.78 -30.15 -11.93
N VAL A 320 -2.49 -29.14 -12.76
CA VAL A 320 -1.25 -28.33 -12.67
C VAL A 320 -1.33 -27.28 -11.56
N PHE A 321 -2.43 -26.52 -11.50
CA PHE A 321 -2.54 -25.30 -10.69
C PHE A 321 -3.54 -25.47 -9.55
N SER A 322 -3.22 -24.94 -8.36
CA SER A 322 -4.13 -24.96 -7.21
C SER A 322 -5.32 -24.02 -7.43
N VAL A 323 -6.54 -24.55 -7.27
CA VAL A 323 -7.80 -23.79 -7.43
C VAL A 323 -7.88 -22.59 -6.48
N LYS A 324 -7.32 -22.70 -5.27
CA LYS A 324 -7.36 -21.65 -4.24
C LYS A 324 -5.99 -21.05 -3.94
N GLY A 325 -4.97 -21.36 -4.76
CA GLY A 325 -3.58 -21.02 -4.44
C GLY A 325 -3.21 -21.50 -3.04
N CYS A 326 -2.68 -20.60 -2.21
CA CYS A 326 -2.27 -20.89 -0.83
C CYS A 326 -3.33 -20.52 0.24
N LYS A 327 -4.52 -20.06 -0.14
CA LYS A 327 -5.50 -19.43 0.77
C LYS A 327 -6.02 -20.35 1.89
N THR A 328 -6.08 -21.67 1.67
CA THR A 328 -6.66 -22.63 2.62
C THR A 328 -5.61 -23.46 3.36
N ILE A 329 -4.32 -23.14 3.19
CA ILE A 329 -3.23 -23.92 3.75
C ILE A 329 -3.25 -23.87 5.28
N GLU A 330 -3.39 -22.68 5.86
CA GLU A 330 -3.45 -22.48 7.32
C GLU A 330 -4.47 -23.42 7.98
N SER A 331 -5.72 -23.38 7.51
CA SER A 331 -6.81 -24.23 8.02
C SER A 331 -6.60 -25.71 7.77
N LYS A 332 -5.86 -26.09 6.73
CA LYS A 332 -5.57 -27.50 6.42
C LYS A 332 -4.44 -28.03 7.29
N LEU A 333 -3.45 -27.20 7.57
CA LEU A 333 -2.29 -27.57 8.38
C LEU A 333 -2.70 -28.03 9.79
N ASP A 334 -3.75 -27.42 10.37
CA ASP A 334 -4.29 -27.77 11.68
C ASP A 334 -4.80 -29.22 11.79
N TYR A 335 -5.05 -29.91 10.67
CA TYR A 335 -5.42 -31.33 10.68
C TYR A 335 -4.20 -32.27 10.75
N TYR A 336 -2.99 -31.74 10.51
CA TYR A 336 -1.75 -32.51 10.38
C TYR A 336 -0.71 -32.20 11.46
N THR A 337 -0.93 -31.15 12.26
CA THR A 337 -0.04 -30.66 13.33
C THR A 337 -0.81 -30.46 14.61
#